data_AF-A0A955XI77-F1
#
_entry.id   AF-A0A955XI77-F1
#
_cell.length_a   1.000
_cell.length_b   1.000
_cell.length_c   1.000
_cell.angle_alpha   90.00
_cell.angle_beta   90.00
_cell.angle_gamma   90.00
#
_symmetry.space_group_name_H-M   'P 1'
#
loop_
_entity.id
_entity.type
_entity.pdbx_description
1 polymer ?
#
loop_
_entity_poly.entity_id
_entity_poly.type
_entity_poly.pdbx_seq_one_letter_code
_entity_poly.pdbx_strand_id
1 'polypeptide(L)'
;MSEVQPLLRLTEEVEDAIAERRPLVALESTLLAHGLPAERRATVAAELEAVVRAEGAVPATIAVVDGRFCVGLDGELLARVIAGGAEKASIRDLAVAVATGGVWATTVASTMAVAHRAGIRVFATGGIGGVHRGAEHTFDESADLMALARYPVTVVCAG
;
A
#
# COMPACT_ATOMS: atom_id res chain seq x y z
N MET A 1 1.23 3.27 -22.71
CA MET A 1 0.71 2.54 -21.53
C MET A 1 1.46 1.22 -21.24
N SER A 2 2.55 0.86 -21.92
CA SER A 2 3.21 -0.46 -21.74
C SER A 2 4.47 -0.48 -20.85
N GLU A 3 5.17 0.63 -20.60
CA GLU A 3 6.48 0.58 -19.93
C GLU A 3 6.45 0.37 -18.40
N VAL A 4 5.29 0.47 -17.75
CA VAL A 4 5.17 0.30 -16.27
C VAL A 4 4.62 -1.08 -15.86
N GLN A 5 4.03 -1.86 -16.78
CA GLN A 5 3.68 -3.26 -16.50
C GLN A 5 4.87 -4.15 -16.07
N PRO A 6 6.12 -3.95 -16.54
CA PRO A 6 7.28 -4.75 -16.13
C PRO A 6 7.63 -4.66 -14.64
N LEU A 7 7.21 -3.57 -13.97
CA LEU A 7 7.58 -3.28 -12.58
C LEU A 7 6.55 -3.77 -11.55
N LEU A 8 5.34 -4.13 -11.97
CA LEU A 8 4.37 -4.75 -11.07
C LEU A 8 4.70 -6.22 -10.87
N ARG A 9 4.73 -6.62 -9.60
CA ARG A 9 4.74 -8.02 -9.17
C ARG A 9 3.43 -8.27 -8.43
N LEU A 10 2.59 -9.10 -9.01
CA LEU A 10 1.33 -9.51 -8.41
C LEU A 10 1.52 -10.93 -7.84
N THR A 11 0.80 -11.27 -6.76
CA THR A 11 0.63 -12.69 -6.39
C THR A 11 -0.35 -13.35 -7.35
N GLU A 12 -0.25 -14.67 -7.52
CA GLU A 12 -1.20 -15.45 -8.35
C GLU A 12 -2.65 -15.16 -7.95
N GLU A 13 -2.93 -15.10 -6.64
CA GLU A 13 -4.29 -14.79 -6.14
C GLU A 13 -4.80 -13.41 -6.60
N VAL A 14 -3.94 -12.40 -6.63
CA VAL A 14 -4.31 -11.05 -7.10
C VAL A 14 -4.49 -11.05 -8.62
N GLU A 15 -3.64 -11.76 -9.37
CA GLU A 15 -3.77 -11.90 -10.83
C GLU A 15 -5.10 -12.58 -11.20
N ASP A 16 -5.41 -13.69 -10.55
CA ASP A 16 -6.66 -14.44 -10.74
C ASP A 16 -7.87 -13.57 -10.38
N ALA A 17 -7.81 -12.86 -9.25
CA ALA A 17 -8.90 -11.98 -8.84
C ALA A 17 -9.16 -10.85 -9.85
N ILE A 18 -8.10 -10.30 -10.46
CA ILE A 18 -8.23 -9.30 -11.53
C ILE A 18 -8.86 -9.94 -12.78
N ALA A 19 -8.38 -11.10 -13.21
CA ALA A 19 -8.87 -11.80 -14.40
C ALA A 19 -10.33 -12.21 -14.28
N GLU A 20 -10.72 -12.71 -13.10
CA GLU A 20 -12.06 -13.17 -12.75
C GLU A 20 -13.00 -12.03 -12.31
N ARG A 21 -12.48 -10.80 -12.20
CA ARG A 21 -13.20 -9.62 -11.70
C ARG A 21 -13.76 -9.81 -10.29
N ARG A 22 -13.05 -10.57 -9.45
CA ARG A 22 -13.35 -10.72 -8.03
C ARG A 22 -13.03 -9.44 -7.26
N PRO A 23 -13.75 -9.17 -6.15
CA PRO A 23 -13.51 -7.97 -5.36
C PRO A 23 -12.12 -8.01 -4.72
N LEU A 24 -11.38 -6.92 -4.84
CA LEU A 24 -10.04 -6.72 -4.29
C LEU A 24 -10.03 -5.51 -3.36
N VAL A 25 -9.33 -5.63 -2.24
CA VAL A 25 -9.10 -4.53 -1.29
C VAL A 25 -7.60 -4.36 -1.12
N ALA A 26 -7.08 -3.21 -1.55
CA ALA A 26 -5.69 -2.83 -1.27
C ALA A 26 -5.52 -2.57 0.23
N LEU A 27 -4.32 -2.85 0.75
CA LEU A 27 -3.90 -2.54 2.12
C LEU A 27 -2.50 -1.88 2.08
N GLU A 28 -2.25 -0.87 2.92
CA GLU A 28 -0.94 -0.23 2.98
C GLU A 28 0.06 -0.98 3.87
N SER A 29 1.35 -0.81 3.61
CA SER A 29 2.42 -1.41 4.42
C SER A 29 3.03 -0.45 5.44
N THR A 30 2.83 0.88 5.32
CA THR A 30 3.36 1.84 6.32
C THR A 30 2.78 1.58 7.70
N LEU A 31 1.48 1.30 7.82
CA LEU A 31 0.87 0.86 9.08
C LEU A 31 1.64 -0.30 9.71
N LEU A 32 1.95 -1.33 8.92
CA LEU A 32 2.63 -2.53 9.41
C LEU A 32 4.09 -2.26 9.78
N ALA A 33 4.83 -1.47 9.00
CA ALA A 33 6.25 -1.23 9.24
C ALA A 33 6.52 -0.14 10.30
N HIS A 34 5.70 0.90 10.35
CA HIS A 34 5.95 2.12 11.13
C HIS A 34 4.81 2.50 12.08
N GLY A 35 3.59 2.05 11.83
CA GLY A 35 2.40 2.43 12.60
C GLY A 35 2.12 1.55 13.82
N LEU A 36 2.85 0.45 13.99
CA LEU A 36 2.59 -0.56 15.02
C LEU A 36 3.85 -0.96 15.79
N PRO A 37 3.72 -1.32 17.09
CA PRO A 37 4.77 -2.02 17.84
C PRO A 37 5.20 -3.31 17.14
N ALA A 38 6.49 -3.64 17.19
CA ALA A 38 7.09 -4.73 16.40
C ALA A 38 6.43 -6.09 16.65
N GLU A 39 6.10 -6.37 17.92
CA GLU A 39 5.46 -7.60 18.38
C GLU A 39 4.02 -7.78 17.85
N ARG A 40 3.38 -6.70 17.38
CA ARG A 40 2.01 -6.74 16.86
C ARG A 40 1.92 -6.84 15.34
N ARG A 41 3.01 -6.56 14.61
CA ARG A 41 2.96 -6.38 13.14
C ARG A 41 2.45 -7.63 12.42
N ALA A 42 2.98 -8.80 12.78
CA ALA A 42 2.60 -10.07 12.15
C ALA A 42 1.13 -10.43 12.44
N THR A 43 0.71 -10.29 13.70
CA THR A 43 -0.67 -10.57 14.11
C THR A 43 -1.65 -9.65 13.39
N VAL A 44 -1.38 -8.34 13.36
CA VAL A 44 -2.27 -7.38 12.71
C VAL A 44 -2.30 -7.57 11.19
N ALA A 45 -1.16 -7.89 10.56
CA ALA A 45 -1.16 -8.20 9.12
C ALA A 45 -2.08 -9.38 8.78
N ALA A 46 -2.00 -10.47 9.56
CA ALA A 46 -2.86 -11.63 9.39
C ALA A 46 -4.34 -11.32 9.67
N GLU A 47 -4.64 -10.53 10.71
CA GLU A 47 -6.01 -10.12 11.05
C GLU A 47 -6.63 -9.27 9.93
N LEU A 48 -5.88 -8.31 9.36
CA LEU A 48 -6.36 -7.48 8.26
C LEU A 48 -6.71 -8.31 7.02
N GLU A 49 -5.84 -9.24 6.63
CA GLU A 49 -6.13 -10.15 5.51
C GLU A 49 -7.33 -11.07 5.79
N ALA A 50 -7.42 -11.60 7.01
CA ALA A 50 -8.52 -12.47 7.41
C ALA A 50 -9.88 -11.75 7.36
N VAL A 51 -9.95 -10.49 7.80
CA VAL A 51 -11.19 -9.69 7.76
C VAL A 51 -11.63 -9.46 6.32
N VAL A 52 -10.71 -9.07 5.43
CA VAL A 52 -11.04 -8.89 4.00
C VAL A 52 -11.54 -10.19 3.36
N ARG A 53 -10.88 -11.32 3.67
CA ARG A 53 -11.27 -12.65 3.18
C ARG A 53 -12.64 -13.09 3.70
N ALA A 54 -12.95 -12.79 4.97
CA ALA A 54 -14.23 -13.13 5.58
C ALA A 54 -15.42 -12.43 4.88
N GLU A 55 -15.19 -11.23 4.34
CA GLU A 55 -16.15 -10.48 3.53
C GLU A 55 -16.17 -10.87 2.04
N GLY A 56 -15.43 -11.93 1.67
CA GLY A 56 -15.41 -12.49 0.31
C GLY A 56 -14.53 -11.72 -0.70
N ALA A 57 -13.67 -10.82 -0.22
CA ALA A 57 -12.71 -10.10 -1.05
C ALA A 57 -11.29 -10.68 -0.95
N VAL A 58 -10.45 -10.38 -1.94
CA VAL A 58 -9.03 -10.70 -1.95
C VAL A 58 -8.23 -9.53 -1.38
N PRO A 59 -7.47 -9.71 -0.29
CA PRO A 59 -6.59 -8.67 0.23
C PRO A 59 -5.35 -8.52 -0.65
N ALA A 60 -4.94 -7.28 -0.87
CA ALA A 60 -3.75 -6.94 -1.63
C ALA A 60 -2.90 -5.94 -0.85
N THR A 61 -2.08 -6.43 0.09
CA THR A 61 -1.07 -5.60 0.77
C THR A 61 -0.03 -5.12 -0.24
N ILE A 62 0.30 -3.83 -0.22
CA ILE A 62 1.18 -3.19 -1.22
C ILE A 62 2.48 -2.70 -0.59
N ALA A 63 3.62 -3.00 -1.22
CA ALA A 63 4.94 -2.50 -0.87
C ALA A 63 5.82 -2.34 -2.11
N VAL A 64 6.99 -1.69 -1.98
CA VAL A 64 8.06 -1.79 -3.00
C VAL A 64 9.16 -2.67 -2.46
N VAL A 65 9.48 -3.75 -3.16
CA VAL A 65 10.52 -4.70 -2.74
C VAL A 65 11.44 -4.98 -3.93
N ASP A 66 12.75 -4.81 -3.71
CA ASP A 66 13.81 -5.05 -4.69
C ASP A 66 13.54 -4.41 -6.06
N GLY A 67 13.05 -3.18 -6.00
CA GLY A 67 12.78 -2.35 -7.18
C GLY A 67 11.45 -2.64 -7.88
N ARG A 68 10.58 -3.45 -7.28
CA ARG A 68 9.28 -3.83 -7.86
C ARG A 68 8.12 -3.39 -6.98
N PHE A 69 7.04 -2.95 -7.62
CA PHE A 69 5.76 -2.68 -6.96
C PHE A 69 5.05 -4.01 -6.69
N CYS A 70 5.09 -4.48 -5.46
CA CYS A 70 4.46 -5.73 -5.05
C CYS A 70 3.01 -5.45 -4.62
N VAL A 71 2.06 -6.18 -5.20
CA VAL A 71 0.62 -6.09 -4.90
C VAL A 71 0.12 -7.47 -4.53
N GLY A 72 -0.29 -7.61 -3.27
CA GLY A 72 -0.31 -8.91 -2.60
C GLY A 72 1.11 -9.23 -2.10
N LEU A 73 1.24 -9.55 -0.81
CA LEU A 73 2.49 -10.00 -0.23
C LEU A 73 2.29 -11.43 0.27
N ASP A 74 3.18 -12.34 -0.11
CA ASP A 74 3.25 -13.68 0.45
C ASP A 74 4.04 -13.70 1.77
N GLY A 75 4.12 -14.84 2.44
CA GLY A 75 4.75 -14.97 3.76
C GLY A 75 6.21 -14.49 3.82
N GLU A 76 6.98 -14.63 2.74
CA GLU A 76 8.38 -14.18 2.70
C GLU A 76 8.46 -12.65 2.51
N LEU A 77 7.75 -12.11 1.52
CA LEU A 77 7.76 -10.67 1.26
C LEU A 77 7.13 -9.88 2.41
N LEU A 78 6.02 -10.38 2.97
CA LEU A 78 5.38 -9.77 4.13
C LEU A 78 6.34 -9.77 5.32
N ALA A 79 7.01 -10.89 5.60
CA ALA A 79 8.00 -10.98 6.67
C ALA A 79 9.11 -9.93 6.51
N ARG A 80 9.62 -9.73 5.29
CA ARG A 80 10.64 -8.69 5.02
C ARG A 80 10.13 -7.28 5.31
N VAL A 81 8.89 -6.97 4.93
CA VAL A 81 8.28 -5.65 5.18
C VAL A 81 8.10 -5.39 6.68
N ILE A 82 7.71 -6.39 7.47
CA ILE A 82 7.40 -6.21 8.90
C ILE A 82 8.60 -6.44 9.84
N ALA A 83 9.68 -7.06 9.36
CA ALA A 83 10.90 -7.35 10.12
C ALA A 83 11.59 -6.09 10.70
N GLY A 84 11.25 -4.90 10.20
CA GLY A 84 11.88 -3.64 10.55
C GLY A 84 13.00 -3.28 9.57
N GLY A 85 13.26 -1.97 9.44
CA GLY A 85 14.23 -1.44 8.48
C GLY A 85 13.68 -1.14 7.09
N ALA A 86 12.37 -1.36 6.86
CA ALA A 86 11.71 -0.85 5.66
C ALA A 86 11.73 0.69 5.65
N GLU A 87 12.07 1.29 4.52
CA GLU A 87 11.99 2.73 4.34
C GLU A 87 10.55 3.18 4.06
N LYS A 88 10.14 4.33 4.57
CA LYS A 88 8.79 4.86 4.33
C LYS A 88 8.73 5.55 2.97
N ALA A 89 7.87 5.06 2.07
CA ALA A 89 7.68 5.61 0.73
C ALA A 89 6.37 6.39 0.59
N SER A 90 6.48 7.71 0.49
CA SER A 90 5.45 8.55 -0.13
C SER A 90 5.61 8.58 -1.65
N ILE A 91 4.68 9.26 -2.34
CA ILE A 91 4.57 9.19 -3.79
C ILE A 91 5.83 9.67 -4.52
N ARG A 92 6.53 10.64 -3.94
CA ARG A 92 7.80 11.18 -4.47
C ARG A 92 8.96 10.18 -4.35
N ASP A 93 8.86 9.25 -3.41
CA ASP A 93 9.92 8.31 -3.07
C ASP A 93 9.83 7.04 -3.95
N LEU A 94 8.71 6.79 -4.62
CA LEU A 94 8.50 5.58 -5.43
C LEU A 94 9.55 5.38 -6.53
N ALA A 95 9.98 6.46 -7.20
CA ALA A 95 11.03 6.36 -8.22
C ALA A 95 12.39 5.99 -7.62
N VAL A 96 12.70 6.52 -6.43
CA VAL A 96 13.91 6.16 -5.69
C VAL A 96 13.84 4.71 -5.25
N ALA A 97 12.73 4.29 -4.63
CA ALA A 97 12.51 2.92 -4.19
C ALA A 97 12.68 1.89 -5.31
N VAL A 98 12.19 2.21 -6.52
CA VAL A 98 12.40 1.38 -7.71
C VAL A 98 13.87 1.33 -8.12
N ALA A 99 14.54 2.48 -8.16
CA ALA A 99 15.92 2.59 -8.64
C ALA A 99 16.96 1.99 -7.68
N THR A 100 16.77 2.16 -6.37
CA THR A 100 17.71 1.70 -5.33
C THR A 100 17.43 0.28 -4.87
N GLY A 101 16.20 -0.22 -5.09
CA GLY A 101 15.75 -1.49 -4.53
C GLY A 101 15.61 -1.43 -3.00
N GLY A 102 15.78 -2.58 -2.34
CA GLY A 102 15.54 -2.71 -0.90
C GLY A 102 14.06 -2.89 -0.56
N VAL A 103 13.69 -2.62 0.69
CA VAL A 103 12.31 -2.80 1.19
C VAL A 103 11.73 -1.44 1.56
N TRP A 104 10.61 -1.08 0.94
CA TRP A 104 9.92 0.17 1.19
C TRP A 104 8.44 -0.06 1.50
N ALA A 105 8.02 0.47 2.65
CA ALA A 105 6.64 0.46 3.08
C ALA A 105 5.89 1.64 2.45
N THR A 106 4.81 1.37 1.73
CA THR A 106 4.02 2.39 1.04
C THR A 106 3.05 3.08 1.99
N THR A 107 2.98 4.40 1.91
CA THR A 107 1.95 5.24 2.56
C THR A 107 0.66 5.21 1.75
N VAL A 108 -0.44 5.73 2.32
CA VAL A 108 -1.72 5.96 1.61
C VAL A 108 -1.53 6.49 0.18
N ALA A 109 -0.81 7.60 -0.03
CA ALA A 109 -0.59 8.16 -1.37
C ALA A 109 0.07 7.17 -2.35
N SER A 110 1.10 6.47 -1.90
CA SER A 110 1.84 5.48 -2.68
C SER A 110 0.99 4.23 -2.97
N THR A 111 0.28 3.73 -1.96
CA THR A 111 -0.63 2.60 -2.06
C THR A 111 -1.73 2.91 -3.07
N MET A 112 -2.33 4.11 -3.04
CA MET A 112 -3.32 4.55 -4.02
C MET A 112 -2.78 4.56 -5.45
N ALA A 113 -1.57 5.09 -5.66
CA ALA A 113 -0.94 5.14 -6.96
C ALA A 113 -0.72 3.74 -7.56
N VAL A 114 -0.20 2.81 -6.74
CA VAL A 114 0.07 1.43 -7.17
C VAL A 114 -1.24 0.63 -7.32
N ALA A 115 -2.19 0.77 -6.39
CA ALA A 115 -3.50 0.12 -6.46
C ALA A 115 -4.24 0.52 -7.74
N HIS A 116 -4.29 1.83 -8.05
CA HIS A 116 -4.88 2.32 -9.28
C HIS A 116 -4.21 1.70 -10.51
N ARG A 117 -2.88 1.63 -10.50
CA ARG A 117 -2.09 1.07 -11.60
C ARG A 117 -2.33 -0.44 -11.80
N ALA A 118 -2.61 -1.16 -10.71
CA ALA A 118 -2.99 -2.58 -10.70
C ALA A 118 -4.50 -2.80 -11.00
N GLY A 119 -5.29 -1.74 -11.17
CA GLY A 119 -6.73 -1.83 -11.43
C GLY A 119 -7.60 -2.05 -10.20
N ILE A 120 -7.03 -1.93 -9.00
CA ILE A 120 -7.75 -2.02 -7.72
C ILE A 120 -8.40 -0.66 -7.41
N ARG A 121 -9.68 -0.67 -7.03
CA ARG A 121 -10.49 0.56 -6.82
C ARG A 121 -10.91 0.80 -5.37
N VAL A 122 -10.62 -0.13 -4.46
CA VAL A 122 -10.93 -0.02 -3.04
C VAL A 122 -9.66 -0.24 -2.23
N PHE A 123 -9.42 0.63 -1.27
CA PHE A 123 -8.28 0.60 -0.36
C PHE A 123 -8.79 0.84 1.07
N ALA A 124 -8.41 -0.02 2.01
CA ALA A 124 -8.71 0.15 3.43
C ALA A 124 -7.43 0.52 4.22
N THR A 125 -7.55 1.51 5.10
CA THR A 125 -6.48 1.96 6.01
C THR A 125 -7.05 2.40 7.36
N GLY A 126 -6.19 2.68 8.33
CA GLY A 126 -6.59 3.24 9.62
C GLY A 126 -7.07 4.69 9.51
N GLY A 127 -6.24 5.57 8.94
CA GLY A 127 -6.51 7.00 8.77
C GLY A 127 -5.66 7.55 7.63
N ILE A 128 -6.14 8.59 6.95
CA ILE A 128 -5.32 9.28 5.95
C ILE A 128 -4.44 10.35 6.61
N GLY A 129 -3.33 10.70 5.98
CA GLY A 129 -2.66 11.97 6.27
C GLY A 129 -3.50 13.15 5.77
N GLY A 130 -3.21 14.34 6.29
CA GLY A 130 -3.94 15.54 5.93
C GLY A 130 -3.14 16.81 6.15
N VAL A 131 -3.84 17.92 6.33
CA VAL A 131 -3.24 19.21 6.68
C VAL A 131 -2.82 19.17 8.15
N HIS A 132 -1.53 19.37 8.43
CA HIS A 132 -1.07 19.40 9.82
C HIS A 132 -1.46 20.70 10.52
N ARG A 133 -1.51 20.68 11.86
CA ARG A 133 -1.76 21.89 12.65
C ARG A 133 -0.61 22.89 12.46
N GLY A 134 -0.92 24.13 12.08
CA GLY A 134 0.09 25.14 11.77
C GLY A 134 0.50 25.20 10.30
N ALA A 135 -0.12 24.39 9.43
CA ALA A 135 0.16 24.37 7.99
C ALA A 135 -0.10 25.72 7.30
N GLU A 136 -0.92 26.61 7.88
CA GLU A 136 -1.08 27.99 7.41
C GLU A 136 0.23 28.80 7.40
N HIS A 137 1.26 28.31 8.12
CA HIS A 137 2.60 28.88 8.15
C HIS A 137 3.68 27.93 7.61
N THR A 138 3.56 26.62 7.86
CA THR A 138 4.61 25.64 7.53
C THR A 138 4.43 24.98 6.18
N PHE A 139 3.20 24.95 5.66
CA PHE A 139 2.79 24.23 4.46
C PHE A 139 3.08 22.72 4.58
N ASP A 140 2.99 22.19 5.81
CA ASP A 140 3.12 20.76 6.09
C ASP A 140 1.78 20.06 5.84
N GLU A 141 1.62 19.60 4.60
CA GLU A 141 0.40 18.95 4.11
C GLU A 141 0.75 17.58 3.51
N SER A 142 -0.03 16.56 3.87
CA SER A 142 0.20 15.20 3.35
C SER A 142 -0.03 15.11 1.84
N ALA A 143 0.85 14.38 1.16
CA ALA A 143 0.69 13.99 -0.24
C ALA A 143 -0.56 13.11 -0.48
N ASP A 144 -1.16 12.55 0.57
CA ASP A 144 -2.40 11.77 0.48
C ASP A 144 -3.55 12.59 -0.10
N LEU A 145 -3.63 13.89 0.22
CA LEU A 145 -4.68 14.78 -0.30
C LEU A 145 -4.59 14.91 -1.83
N MET A 146 -3.36 15.02 -2.36
CA MET A 146 -3.12 15.08 -3.80
C MET A 146 -3.36 13.72 -4.47
N ALA A 147 -3.08 12.62 -3.76
CA ALA A 147 -3.39 11.27 -4.25
C ALA A 147 -4.91 11.06 -4.37
N LEU A 148 -5.69 11.48 -3.37
CA LEU A 148 -7.16 11.47 -3.39
C LEU A 148 -7.75 12.27 -4.55
N ALA A 149 -7.14 13.42 -4.89
CA ALA A 149 -7.57 14.22 -6.02
C ALA A 149 -7.23 13.60 -7.39
N ARG A 150 -6.24 12.69 -7.45
CA ARG A 150 -5.66 12.19 -8.71
C ARG A 150 -6.06 10.76 -9.06
N TYR A 151 -6.15 9.88 -8.06
CA TYR A 151 -6.34 8.45 -8.28
C TYR A 151 -7.79 8.04 -7.99
N PRO A 152 -8.49 7.41 -8.95
CA PRO A 152 -9.86 6.95 -8.77
C PRO A 152 -9.89 5.64 -7.93
N VAL A 153 -9.53 5.77 -6.65
CA VAL A 153 -9.52 4.70 -5.64
C VAL A 153 -10.28 5.20 -4.43
N THR A 154 -11.30 4.47 -3.99
CA THR A 154 -12.03 4.75 -2.75
C THR A 154 -11.18 4.33 -1.56
N VAL A 155 -10.89 5.27 -0.66
CA VAL A 155 -10.15 5.01 0.58
C VAL A 155 -11.14 4.94 1.76
N VAL A 156 -11.21 3.79 2.42
CA VAL A 156 -12.00 3.58 3.64
C VAL A 156 -11.08 3.75 4.84
N CYS A 157 -11.42 4.68 5.73
CA CYS A 157 -10.60 5.07 6.88
C CYS A 157 -11.46 5.64 8.03
N ALA A 158 -10.84 5.85 9.19
CA ALA A 158 -11.48 6.43 10.39
C ALA A 158 -11.29 7.97 10.49
N GLY A 159 -11.14 8.66 9.37
CA GLY A 159 -10.93 10.11 9.28
C GLY A 159 -10.08 10.51 8.10
#